data_AF-A0A2H4MX97-F1
#
_entry.id   AF-A0A2H4MX97-F1
#
_cell.length_a   1.000
_cell.length_b   1.000
_cell.length_c   1.000
_cell.angle_alpha   90.00
_cell.angle_beta   90.00
_cell.angle_gamma   90.00
#
_symmetry.space_group_name_H-M   'P 1'
#
loop_
_entity.id
_entity.type
_entity.pdbx_description
1 polymer ?
#
loop_
_entity_poly.entity_id
_entity_poly.type
_entity_poly.pdbx_seq_one_letter_code
_entity_poly.pdbx_strand_id
1 'polypeptide(L)'
;QGWVANRESVGLDREQVLSEELVLPGVRFAVDAYVNFARRASWQEAASSSLTELFAPTIHQSRLDAWPQHYPWIDPAGYDYFRKRLKEARRDVEHGLRITLEHYRTREAQERMLEILQFKLDVLWSMLDAM
;
A
#
# COMPACT_ATOMS: atom_id res chain seq x y z
N GLN A 1 14.46 3.81 0.76
CA GLN A 1 15.30 4.09 -0.42
C GLN A 1 14.69 3.54 -1.72
N GLY A 2 14.12 2.32 -1.76
CA GLY A 2 13.58 1.73 -3.00
C GLY A 2 12.49 2.53 -3.73
N TRP A 3 11.62 3.27 -3.03
CA TRP A 3 10.59 4.09 -3.69
C TRP A 3 11.17 5.25 -4.49
N VAL A 4 12.15 5.98 -3.94
CA VAL A 4 12.77 7.13 -4.62
C VAL A 4 13.50 6.67 -5.90
N ALA A 5 14.27 5.59 -5.83
CA ALA A 5 14.93 5.00 -7.02
C ALA A 5 13.91 4.59 -8.10
N ASN A 6 12.75 4.09 -7.69
CA ASN A 6 11.65 3.76 -8.60
C ASN A 6 10.96 5.00 -9.22
N ARG A 7 11.08 6.18 -8.59
CA ARG A 7 10.63 7.45 -9.18
C ARG A 7 11.69 8.03 -10.13
N GLU A 8 12.96 7.95 -9.75
CA GLU A 8 14.10 8.33 -10.60
C GLU A 8 14.11 7.51 -11.91
N SER A 9 13.77 6.23 -11.86
CA SER A 9 13.68 5.38 -13.06
C SER A 9 12.61 5.80 -14.07
N VAL A 10 11.65 6.65 -13.66
CA VAL A 10 10.64 7.23 -14.55
C VAL A 10 10.92 8.70 -14.90
N GLY A 11 12.12 9.21 -14.56
CA GLY A 11 12.57 10.55 -14.91
C GLY A 11 12.23 11.65 -13.90
N LEU A 12 11.84 11.31 -12.67
CA LEU A 12 11.61 12.31 -11.61
C LEU A 12 12.88 12.59 -10.81
N ASP A 13 13.11 13.87 -10.53
CA ASP A 13 14.20 14.29 -9.65
C ASP A 13 13.94 13.89 -8.20
N ARG A 14 15.01 13.48 -7.51
CA ARG A 14 14.96 13.11 -6.10
C ARG A 14 14.34 14.20 -5.23
N GLU A 15 14.75 15.45 -5.43
CA GLU A 15 14.29 16.59 -4.64
C GLU A 15 12.80 16.82 -4.84
N GLN A 16 12.31 16.68 -6.06
CA GLN A 16 10.89 16.78 -6.36
C GLN A 16 10.08 15.70 -5.62
N VAL A 17 10.54 14.45 -5.62
CA VAL A 17 9.89 13.35 -4.88
C VAL A 17 9.86 13.61 -3.37
N LEU A 18 10.96 14.12 -2.82
CA LEU A 18 11.09 14.39 -1.38
C LEU A 18 10.34 15.64 -0.93
N SER A 19 10.15 16.62 -1.80
CA SER A 19 9.40 17.85 -1.50
C SER A 19 7.89 17.60 -1.33
N GLU A 20 7.39 16.48 -1.88
CA GLU A 20 5.95 16.17 -1.96
C GLU A 20 5.11 17.22 -2.69
N GLU A 21 5.71 18.14 -3.45
CA GLU A 21 5.01 19.25 -4.10
C GLU A 21 3.95 18.78 -5.11
N LEU A 22 4.17 17.60 -5.71
CA LEU A 22 3.26 16.98 -6.68
C LEU A 22 2.18 16.11 -6.02
N VAL A 23 2.17 15.98 -4.68
CA VAL A 23 1.15 15.19 -3.99
C VAL A 23 -0.17 15.94 -3.98
N LEU A 24 -1.13 15.41 -4.75
CA LEU A 24 -2.46 15.99 -4.88
C LEU A 24 -3.20 16.01 -3.52
N PRO A 25 -4.00 17.05 -3.23
CA PRO A 25 -4.73 17.14 -1.96
C PRO A 25 -5.63 15.93 -1.68
N GLY A 26 -6.28 15.36 -2.71
CA GLY A 26 -7.11 14.15 -2.55
C GLY A 26 -6.30 12.92 -2.12
N VAL A 27 -5.11 12.73 -2.70
CA VAL A 27 -4.17 11.68 -2.28
C VAL A 27 -3.72 11.92 -0.84
N ARG A 28 -3.35 13.16 -0.50
CA ARG A 28 -2.92 13.52 0.86
C ARG A 28 -4.01 13.23 1.89
N PHE A 29 -5.24 13.64 1.63
CA PHE A 29 -6.36 13.38 2.54
C PHE A 29 -6.68 11.90 2.72
N ALA A 30 -6.64 11.10 1.64
CA ALA A 30 -6.85 9.66 1.74
C ALA A 30 -5.79 8.98 2.60
N VAL A 31 -4.51 9.32 2.38
CA VAL A 31 -3.39 8.79 3.18
C VAL A 31 -3.45 9.27 4.64
N ASP A 32 -3.76 10.55 4.87
CA ASP A 32 -3.92 11.11 6.20
C ASP A 32 -5.10 10.46 6.96
N ALA A 33 -6.18 10.08 6.27
CA ALA A 33 -7.27 9.33 6.88
C ALA A 33 -6.78 7.99 7.45
N TYR A 34 -5.91 7.29 6.73
CA TYR A 34 -5.33 6.03 7.18
C TYR A 34 -4.40 6.22 8.39
N VAL A 35 -3.56 7.26 8.37
CA VAL A 35 -2.70 7.61 9.51
C VAL A 35 -3.54 7.98 10.74
N ASN A 36 -4.58 8.80 10.55
CA ASN A 36 -5.47 9.22 11.63
C ASN A 36 -6.29 8.07 12.22
N PHE A 37 -6.72 7.11 11.38
CA PHE A 37 -7.33 5.87 11.86
C PHE A 37 -6.37 5.11 12.77
N ALA A 38 -5.13 4.86 12.33
CA ALA A 38 -4.13 4.14 13.13
C ALA A 38 -3.78 4.85 14.46
N ARG A 39 -3.89 6.18 14.52
CA ARG A 39 -3.67 6.96 15.76
C ARG A 39 -4.81 6.86 16.78
N ARG A 40 -6.03 6.54 16.34
CA ARG A 40 -7.26 6.62 17.16
C ARG A 40 -7.89 5.26 17.46
N ALA A 41 -7.76 4.31 16.53
CA ALA A 41 -8.28 2.96 16.66
C ALA A 41 -7.49 2.16 17.70
N SER A 42 -8.00 0.98 18.09
CA SER A 42 -7.18 0.04 18.87
C SER A 42 -5.96 -0.41 18.04
N TRP A 43 -4.90 -0.85 18.71
CA TRP A 43 -3.71 -1.31 17.99
C TRP A 43 -4.00 -2.55 17.12
N GLN A 44 -4.98 -3.38 17.51
CA GLN A 44 -5.42 -4.52 16.71
C GLN A 44 -6.18 -4.08 15.45
N GLU A 45 -7.11 -3.13 15.57
CA GLU A 45 -7.80 -2.55 14.41
C GLU A 45 -6.80 -1.88 13.45
N ALA A 46 -5.86 -1.10 13.98
CA ALA A 46 -4.80 -0.48 13.20
C ALA A 46 -3.91 -1.52 12.51
N ALA A 47 -3.44 -2.55 13.24
CA ALA A 47 -2.59 -3.59 12.67
C ALA A 47 -3.34 -4.41 11.60
N SER A 48 -4.58 -4.82 11.86
CA SER A 48 -5.35 -5.64 10.93
C SER A 48 -5.76 -4.88 9.66
N SER A 49 -5.84 -3.54 9.70
CA SER A 49 -6.07 -2.73 8.49
C SER A 49 -4.92 -2.81 7.45
N SER A 50 -3.77 -3.40 7.80
CA SER A 50 -2.70 -3.68 6.83
C SER A 50 -3.04 -4.80 5.85
N LEU A 51 -4.06 -5.64 6.13
CA LEU A 51 -4.33 -6.89 5.43
C LEU A 51 -4.63 -6.78 3.93
N THR A 52 -4.81 -5.58 3.38
CA THR A 52 -4.71 -5.37 1.92
C THR A 52 -3.38 -5.87 1.32
N GLU A 53 -2.34 -6.05 2.14
CA GLU A 53 -1.09 -6.69 1.73
C GLU A 53 -1.26 -8.14 1.25
N LEU A 54 -2.37 -8.82 1.59
CA LEU A 54 -2.75 -10.10 0.97
C LEU A 54 -2.84 -10.00 -0.56
N PHE A 55 -3.17 -8.81 -1.09
CA PHE A 55 -3.38 -8.57 -2.52
C PHE A 55 -2.18 -7.89 -3.19
N ALA A 56 -1.26 -7.32 -2.41
CA ALA A 56 -0.11 -6.56 -2.91
C ALA A 56 0.83 -7.37 -3.84
N PRO A 57 1.12 -8.67 -3.60
CA PRO A 57 1.98 -9.43 -4.49
C PRO A 57 1.46 -9.51 -5.92
N THR A 58 0.15 -9.69 -6.11
CA THR A 58 -0.46 -9.82 -7.44
C THR A 58 -0.26 -8.56 -8.28
N ILE A 59 -0.53 -7.38 -7.70
CA ILE A 59 -0.36 -6.11 -8.43
C ILE A 59 1.12 -5.78 -8.69
N HIS A 60 2.03 -6.16 -7.78
CA HIS A 60 3.47 -6.00 -8.02
C HIS A 60 3.97 -6.91 -9.14
N GLN A 61 3.54 -8.17 -9.17
CA GLN A 61 3.90 -9.11 -10.24
C GLN A 61 3.37 -8.63 -11.59
N SER A 62 2.11 -8.18 -11.65
CA SER A 62 1.51 -7.63 -12.88
C SER A 62 2.32 -6.47 -13.48
N ARG A 63 2.86 -5.57 -12.64
CA ARG A 63 3.74 -4.49 -13.10
C ARG A 63 5.07 -5.00 -13.64
N LEU A 64 5.68 -5.96 -12.96
CA LEU A 64 6.95 -6.58 -13.38
C LEU A 64 6.82 -7.30 -14.73
N ASP A 65 5.68 -7.91 -14.99
CA ASP A 65 5.42 -8.65 -16.24
C ASP A 65 5.12 -7.70 -17.41
N ALA A 66 4.34 -6.64 -17.17
CA ALA A 66 3.79 -5.79 -18.21
C ALA A 66 4.62 -4.54 -18.53
N TRP A 67 5.18 -3.86 -17.53
CA TRP A 67 5.82 -2.54 -17.74
C TRP A 67 7.05 -2.59 -18.66
N PRO A 68 7.94 -3.60 -18.60
CA PRO A 68 9.07 -3.68 -19.52
C PRO A 68 8.66 -3.77 -21.00
N GLN A 69 7.47 -4.32 -21.28
CA GLN A 69 6.94 -4.48 -22.64
C GLN A 69 6.30 -3.18 -23.15
N HIS A 70 5.57 -2.47 -22.28
CA HIS A 70 4.79 -1.28 -22.66
C HIS A 70 5.54 0.04 -22.47
N TYR A 71 6.48 0.09 -21.52
CA TYR A 71 7.24 1.27 -21.12
C TYR A 71 8.74 0.96 -21.07
N PRO A 72 9.37 0.62 -22.21
CA PRO A 72 10.77 0.15 -22.24
C PRO A 72 11.80 1.23 -21.86
N TRP A 73 11.37 2.49 -21.73
CA TRP A 73 12.20 3.62 -21.31
C TRP A 73 12.41 3.69 -19.79
N ILE A 74 11.64 2.95 -18.99
CA ILE A 74 11.81 2.91 -17.53
C ILE A 74 13.10 2.16 -17.20
N ASP A 75 13.98 2.76 -16.41
CA ASP A 75 15.23 2.12 -15.97
C ASP A 75 14.93 0.82 -15.20
N PRO A 76 15.51 -0.34 -15.60
CA PRO A 76 15.31 -1.61 -14.92
C PRO A 76 15.59 -1.62 -13.41
N ALA A 77 16.48 -0.77 -12.92
CA ALA A 77 16.76 -0.62 -11.49
C ALA A 77 15.52 -0.17 -10.69
N GLY A 78 14.60 0.55 -11.34
CA GLY A 78 13.33 0.96 -10.75
C GLY A 78 12.44 -0.20 -10.32
N TYR A 79 12.55 -1.36 -10.97
CA TYR A 79 11.72 -2.53 -10.66
C TYR A 79 12.09 -3.24 -9.36
N ASP A 80 13.24 -2.93 -8.77
CA ASP A 80 13.71 -3.58 -7.54
C ASP A 80 12.81 -3.28 -6.34
N TYR A 81 12.11 -2.14 -6.34
CA TYR A 81 11.07 -1.85 -5.37
C TYR A 81 9.97 -2.91 -5.37
N PHE A 82 9.42 -3.24 -6.54
CA PHE A 82 8.36 -4.26 -6.66
C PHE A 82 8.89 -5.66 -6.33
N ARG A 83 10.09 -6.02 -6.81
CA ARG A 83 10.73 -7.31 -6.49
C ARG A 83 10.95 -7.50 -4.99
N LYS A 84 11.32 -6.44 -4.28
CA LYS A 84 11.50 -6.47 -2.83
C LYS A 84 10.17 -6.67 -2.10
N ARG A 85 9.13 -5.92 -2.49
CA ARG A 85 7.79 -6.03 -1.87
C ARG A 85 7.13 -7.40 -2.05
N LEU A 86 7.42 -8.12 -3.16
CA LEU A 86 6.97 -9.51 -3.32
C LEU A 86 7.46 -10.44 -2.19
N LYS A 87 8.67 -10.21 -1.68
CA LYS A 87 9.25 -11.01 -0.59
C LYS A 87 8.76 -10.55 0.79
N GLU A 88 8.64 -9.25 0.99
CA GLU A 88 8.26 -8.65 2.27
C GLU A 88 6.79 -8.85 2.61
N ALA A 89 5.88 -8.62 1.64
CA ALA A 89 4.43 -8.70 1.88
C ALA A 89 3.99 -10.07 2.42
N ARG A 90 4.67 -11.17 2.03
CA ARG A 90 4.38 -12.50 2.57
C ARG A 90 4.60 -12.59 4.08
N ARG A 91 5.69 -11.99 4.59
CA ARG A 91 6.01 -12.03 6.03
C ARG A 91 5.08 -11.12 6.84
N ASP A 92 4.79 -9.93 6.32
CA ASP A 92 3.94 -8.95 6.99
C ASP A 92 2.50 -9.48 7.14
N VAL A 93 2.00 -10.15 6.10
CA VAL A 93 0.68 -10.78 6.08
C VAL A 93 0.55 -11.92 7.09
N GLU A 94 1.55 -12.79 7.24
CA GLU A 94 1.48 -13.90 8.21
C GLU A 94 1.25 -13.38 9.63
N HIS A 95 1.95 -12.31 10.01
CA HIS A 95 1.80 -11.70 11.33
C HIS A 95 0.45 -10.98 11.48
N GLY A 96 0.07 -10.15 10.50
CA GLY A 96 -1.21 -9.42 10.53
C GLY A 96 -2.42 -10.34 10.52
N LEU A 97 -2.36 -11.43 9.74
CA LEU A 97 -3.44 -12.41 9.66
C LEU A 97 -3.61 -13.15 10.98
N ARG A 98 -2.50 -13.52 11.64
CA ARG A 98 -2.55 -14.14 12.97
C ARG A 98 -3.20 -13.24 14.01
N ILE A 99 -2.79 -11.96 14.10
CA ILE A 99 -3.42 -10.98 15.01
C ILE A 99 -4.93 -10.91 14.75
N THR A 100 -5.31 -10.84 13.48
CA THR A 100 -6.70 -10.69 13.06
C THR A 100 -7.53 -11.92 13.46
N LEU A 101 -7.06 -13.12 13.12
CA LEU A 101 -7.75 -14.36 13.46
C LEU A 101 -7.80 -14.60 14.98
N GLU A 102 -6.81 -14.13 15.74
CA GLU A 102 -6.78 -14.24 17.19
C GLU A 102 -7.74 -13.25 17.89
N HIS A 103 -7.88 -12.03 17.36
CA HIS A 103 -8.64 -10.95 17.99
C HIS A 103 -10.15 -10.98 17.66
N TYR A 104 -10.52 -11.20 16.40
CA TYR A 104 -11.92 -11.09 15.95
C TYR A 104 -12.65 -12.44 16.03
N ARG A 105 -13.07 -12.81 17.25
CA ARG A 105 -13.63 -14.15 17.56
C ARG A 105 -15.16 -14.25 17.51
N THR A 106 -15.88 -13.13 17.52
CA THR A 106 -17.35 -13.11 17.38
C THR A 106 -17.75 -12.63 16.00
N ARG A 107 -19.00 -12.87 15.62
CA ARG A 107 -19.53 -12.44 14.32
C ARG A 107 -19.48 -10.93 14.17
N GLU A 108 -19.88 -10.20 15.22
CA GLU A 108 -19.91 -8.74 15.25
C GLU A 108 -18.50 -8.17 15.10
N ALA A 109 -17.51 -8.78 15.78
CA ALA A 109 -16.11 -8.38 15.67
C ALA A 109 -15.57 -8.64 14.24
N GLN A 110 -15.94 -9.76 13.62
CA GLN A 110 -15.53 -10.07 12.25
C GLN A 110 -16.14 -9.10 11.23
N GLU A 111 -17.43 -8.75 11.38
CA GLU A 111 -18.09 -7.75 10.54
C GLU A 111 -17.40 -6.39 10.67
N ARG A 112 -17.09 -5.97 11.90
CA ARG A 112 -16.30 -4.76 12.15
C ARG A 112 -14.93 -4.79 11.45
N MET A 113 -14.24 -5.93 11.48
CA MET A 113 -12.95 -6.06 10.78
C MET A 113 -13.10 -5.97 9.26
N LEU A 114 -14.18 -6.52 8.69
CA LEU A 114 -14.46 -6.39 7.26
C LEU A 114 -14.72 -4.93 6.87
N GLU A 115 -15.42 -4.16 7.69
CA GLU A 115 -15.59 -2.71 7.48
C GLU A 115 -14.24 -1.95 7.52
N ILE A 116 -13.34 -2.33 8.42
CA ILE A 116 -11.98 -1.74 8.49
C ILE A 116 -11.20 -2.06 7.21
N LEU A 117 -11.31 -3.28 6.71
CA LEU A 117 -10.67 -3.66 5.45
C LEU A 117 -11.28 -2.91 4.27
N GLN A 118 -12.60 -2.72 4.25
CA GLN A 118 -13.29 -1.91 3.25
C GLN A 118 -12.80 -0.46 3.29
N PHE A 119 -12.73 0.16 4.47
CA PHE A 119 -12.16 1.50 4.64
C PHE A 119 -10.74 1.60 4.05
N LYS A 120 -9.90 0.60 4.27
CA LYS A 120 -8.56 0.58 3.68
C LYS A 120 -8.61 0.49 2.15
N LEU A 121 -9.53 -0.28 1.57
CA LEU A 121 -9.73 -0.34 0.13
C LEU A 121 -10.20 1.02 -0.41
N ASP A 122 -11.11 1.69 0.28
CA ASP A 122 -11.62 3.02 -0.09
C ASP A 122 -10.51 4.08 -0.08
N VAL A 123 -9.57 4.01 0.88
CA VAL A 123 -8.37 4.86 0.88
C VAL A 123 -7.55 4.66 -0.39
N LEU A 124 -7.24 3.40 -0.74
CA LEU A 124 -6.45 3.08 -1.94
C LEU A 124 -7.16 3.52 -3.23
N TRP A 125 -8.48 3.36 -3.26
CA TRP A 125 -9.30 3.76 -4.41
C TRP A 125 -9.35 5.29 -4.56
N SER A 126 -9.58 6.01 -3.46
CA SER A 126 -9.65 7.47 -3.43
C SER A 126 -8.34 8.13 -3.88
N MET A 127 -7.19 7.49 -3.60
CA MET A 127 -5.91 7.95 -4.12
C MET A 127 -5.86 7.90 -5.66
N LEU A 128 -6.44 6.86 -6.26
CA LEU A 128 -6.49 6.71 -7.72
C LEU A 128 -7.55 7.61 -8.36
N ASP A 129 -8.69 7.84 -7.71
CA ASP A 129 -9.71 8.78 -8.20
C ASP A 129 -9.18 10.22 -8.29
N ALA A 130 -8.18 10.56 -7.48
CA ALA A 130 -7.54 11.87 -7.51
C ALA A 130 -6.47 12.02 -8.60
N MET A 131 -5.90 10.92 -9.13
CA MET A 131 -4.79 10.92 -10.11
C MET A 131 -5.30 10.92 -11.55
#